data_AF-A0A822FVS6-F1
#
_entry.id   AF-A0A822FVS6-F1
#
_cell.length_a   1.000
_cell.length_b   1.000
_cell.length_c   1.000
_cell.angle_alpha   90.00
_cell.angle_beta   90.00
_cell.angle_gamma   90.00
#
_symmetry.space_group_name_H-M   'P 1'
#
loop_
_entity.id
_entity.type
_entity.pdbx_description
1 polymer ?
#
loop_
_entity_poly.entity_id
_entity_poly.type
_entity_poly.pdbx_seq_one_letter_code
_entity_poly.pdbx_strand_id
1 'polypeptide(L)' 'MSPLAKYHRSIPDLTERFELFVRYKELCNAYTELNDPIVQREIFELQAKNELVGDEEAQTIDEN' A
#
# COMPACT_ATOMS: atom_id res chain seq x y z
N MET A 1 4.48 2.39 -2.22
CA MET A 1 5.07 1.45 -1.22
C MET A 1 4.04 0.81 -0.29
N SER A 2 2.97 1.49 0.14
CA SER A 2 1.94 0.88 1.02
C SER A 2 0.52 1.13 0.51
N PRO A 3 0.12 0.55 -0.63
CA PRO A 3 -1.14 0.92 -1.32
C PRO A 3 -2.42 0.56 -0.54
N LEU A 4 -2.32 -0.40 0.38
CA LEU A 4 -3.45 -0.86 1.20
C LEU A 4 -3.42 -0.30 2.63
N ALA A 5 -2.36 0.43 3.00
CA ALA A 5 -2.24 1.00 4.33
C ALA A 5 -2.90 2.38 4.39
N LYS A 6 -3.66 2.63 5.46
CA LYS A 6 -4.30 3.91 5.71
C LYS A 6 -3.27 5.01 5.94
N TYR A 7 -3.58 6.22 5.49
CA TYR A 7 -2.77 7.42 5.73
C TYR A 7 -2.57 7.66 7.24
N HIS A 8 -1.41 8.20 7.60
CA HIS A 8 -1.07 8.51 8.98
C HIS A 8 -1.94 9.67 9.50
N ARG A 9 -2.52 9.52 10.68
CA ARG A 9 -3.46 10.49 11.28
C ARG A 9 -2.94 11.92 11.51
N SER A 10 -1.64 12.14 11.37
CA SER A 10 -0.96 13.38 11.77
C SER A 10 0.31 13.72 11.01
N ILE A 11 0.85 12.79 10.21
CA ILE A 11 2.09 12.99 9.48
C ILE A 11 1.73 12.86 8.00
N PRO A 12 1.70 13.97 7.25
CA PRO A 12 1.44 13.93 5.81
C PRO A 12 2.39 12.97 5.10
N ASP A 13 1.92 12.38 4.00
CA ASP A 13 2.69 11.49 3.11
C ASP A 13 3.16 10.15 3.73
N LEU A 14 2.80 9.86 4.98
CA LEU A 14 3.05 8.56 5.63
C LEU A 14 1.77 7.72 5.75
N THR A 15 1.97 6.41 5.95
CA THR A 15 0.91 5.45 6.26
C THR A 15 1.10 4.85 7.67
N GLU A 16 0.02 4.40 8.30
CA GLU A 16 0.08 3.67 9.57
C GLU A 16 0.49 2.20 9.35
N ARG A 17 1.75 1.98 8.95
CA ARG A 17 2.35 0.66 8.71
C ARG A 17 3.56 0.44 9.60
N PHE A 18 3.77 -0.79 10.05
CA PHE A 18 5.03 -1.21 10.63
C PHE A 18 5.45 -2.58 10.09
N GLU A 19 6.75 -2.84 10.17
CA GLU A 19 7.37 -4.11 9.80
C GLU A 19 8.22 -4.60 10.97
N LEU A 20 8.13 -5.90 11.27
CA LEU A 20 8.97 -6.55 12.27
C LEU A 20 10.19 -7.15 11.58
N PHE A 21 11.37 -6.71 11.97
CA PHE A 21 12.64 -7.27 11.50
C PHE A 21 13.36 -8.04 12.61
N VAL A 22 13.85 -9.24 12.30
CA VAL A 22 14.74 -10.02 13.17
C VAL A 22 15.92 -10.51 12.35
N ARG A 23 17.15 -10.24 12.81
CA ARG A 23 18.40 -10.60 12.10
C ARG A 23 18.39 -10.18 10.61
N TYR A 24 18.02 -8.94 10.34
CA TYR A 24 17.93 -8.37 8.97
C TYR A 24 16.92 -9.05 8.03
N LYS A 25 16.00 -9.86 8.57
CA LYS A 25 14.91 -10.48 7.81
C LYS A 25 13.58 -9.92 8.29
N GLU A 26 12.72 -9.57 7.34
CA GLU A 26 11.34 -9.20 7.60
C GLU A 26 10.56 -10.45 8.05
N LEU A 27 9.83 -10.33 9.15
CA LEU A 27 9.00 -11.42 9.70
C LEU A 27 7.51 -11.07 9.72
N CYS A 28 7.17 -9.78 9.86
CA CYS A 28 5.79 -9.34 9.87
C CYS A 28 5.66 -8.01 9.14
N ASN A 29 4.53 -7.86 8.46
CA ASN A 29 4.06 -6.61 7.89
C ASN A 29 2.62 -6.41 8.39
N ALA A 30 2.34 -5.24 8.95
CA ALA A 30 1.02 -4.91 9.46
C ALA A 30 0.75 -3.42 9.32
N TYR A 31 -0.51 -3.09 9.12
CA TYR A 31 -0.94 -1.71 8.93
C TYR A 31 -2.41 -1.53 9.34
N THR A 32 -2.79 -0.29 9.63
CA THR A 32 -4.21 0.08 9.68
C THR A 32 -4.76 -0.05 8.26
N GLU A 33 -5.74 -0.93 8.05
CA GLU A 33 -6.34 -1.14 6.73
C GLU A 33 -6.94 0.14 6.16
N LEU A 34 -6.64 0.43 4.90
CA LEU A 34 -7.33 1.47 4.16
C LEU A 34 -8.77 1.00 3.93
N ASN A 35 -9.71 1.75 4.51
CA ASN A 35 -11.13 1.42 4.48
C ASN A 35 -11.99 2.48 3.77
N ASP A 36 -11.35 3.41 3.05
CA ASP A 36 -12.03 4.37 2.19
C ASP A 36 -11.98 3.86 0.74
N PRO A 37 -13.12 3.42 0.17
CA PRO A 37 -13.15 2.80 -1.15
C PRO A 37 -12.80 3.75 -2.29
N ILE A 38 -13.02 5.07 -2.12
CA ILE A 38 -12.70 6.06 -3.14
C ILE A 38 -11.19 6.20 -3.23
N VAL A 39 -10.54 6.38 -2.08
CA VAL A 39 -9.08 6.49 -1.99
C VAL A 39 -8.40 5.19 -2.44
N GLN A 40 -8.96 4.03 -2.07
CA GLN A 40 -8.43 2.74 -2.49
C GLN A 40 -8.44 2.58 -4.01
N ARG A 41 -9.53 2.99 -4.67
CA ARG A 41 -9.63 2.98 -6.14
C ARG A 41 -8.58 3.88 -6.79
N GLU A 42 -8.41 5.12 -6.30
CA GLU A 42 -7.40 6.05 -6.83
C GLU A 42 -5.98 5.46 -6.74
N ILE A 43 -5.68 4.76 -5.64
CA ILE A 43 -4.40 4.08 -5.45
C ILE A 43 -4.24 2.89 -6.41
N PHE A 44 -5.30 2.10 -6.64
CA PHE A 44 -5.25 1.02 -7.63
C PHE A 44 -5.05 1.54 -9.06
N GLU A 45 -5.70 2.64 -9.43
CA GLU A 45 -5.47 3.28 -10.73
C GLU A 45 -4.02 3.77 -10.88
N LEU A 46 -3.38 4.22 -9.80
CA LEU A 46 -1.97 4.57 -9.80
C LEU A 46 -1.07 3.33 -9.91
N GLN A 47 -1.38 2.24 -9.20
CA GLN A 47 -0.64 0.98 -9.30
C GLN A 47 -0.72 0.37 -10.70
N ALA A 48 -1.89 0.39 -11.34
CA ALA A 48 -2.06 -0.07 -12.72
C ALA A 48 -1.22 0.76 -13.73
N LYS A 49 -1.05 2.07 -13.48
CA LYS A 49 -0.13 2.89 -14.27
C LYS A 49 1.33 2.51 -14.05
N ASN A 50 1.70 2.10 -12.82
CA ASN A 50 3.04 1.64 -12.49
C ASN A 50 3.35 0.27 -13.14
N GLU A 51 2.37 -0.62 -13.23
CA GLU A 51 2.49 -1.89 -13.97
C GLU A 51 2.85 -1.65 -15.45
N LEU A 52 2.21 -0.67 -16.10
CA LEU A 52 2.48 -0.32 -17.50
C LEU A 52 3.91 0.20 -17.76
N VAL A 53 4.60 0.68 -16.72
CA VAL A 53 6.01 1.11 -16.82
C VAL A 53 7.01 0.03 -16.38
N GLY A 54 6.54 -1.20 -16.14
CA GLY A 54 7.36 -2.38 -15.93
C GLY A 54 7.59 -2.78 -14.47
N ASP A 55 6.74 -2.32 -13.54
CA ASP A 55 6.74 -2.82 -12.15
C ASP A 55 6.01 -4.16 -12.05
N GLU A 56 6.75 -5.27 -12.03
CA GLU A 56 6.22 -6.64 -11.95
C GLU A 56 5.54 -6.94 -10.59
N GLU A 57 5.76 -6.13 -9.56
CA GLU A 57 5.13 -6.28 -8.24
C GLU A 57 3.89 -5.39 -8.05
N ALA A 58 3.53 -4.61 -9.08
CA ALA A 58 2.33 -3.77 -9.06
C ALA A 58 1.05 -4.62 -8.97
N GLN A 59 0.07 -4.09 -8.26
CA GLN A 59 -1.23 -4.75 -8.06
C GLN A 59 -2.17 -4.33 -9.20
N THR A 60 -2.85 -5.30 -9.82
CA THR A 60 -3.94 -5.05 -10.77
C THR A 60 -5.19 -4.54 -10.05
N ILE A 61 -6.02 -3.76 -10.73
CA ILE A 61 -7.31 -3.30 -10.18
C ILE A 61 -8.24 -4.51 -9.99
N ASP A 62 -8.70 -4.74 -8.76
CA ASP A 62 -9.73 -5.72 -8.43
C ASP A 62 -11.03 -4.99 -8.05
N GLU A 63 -12.10 -5.22 -8.80
CA GLU A 63 -13.38 -4.50 -8.69
C GLU A 63 -14.48 -5.29 -7.97
N ASN A 64 -14.29 -6.60 -7.67
CA ASN A 64 -15.36 -7.46 -7.11
C ASN A 64 -14.93 -8.40 -5.97
#